data_AF-A0A4U5NRE0-F1
#
_entry.id   AF-A0A4U5NRE0-F1
#
_cell.length_a   1.000
_cell.length_b   1.000
_cell.length_c   1.000
_cell.angle_alpha   90.00
_cell.angle_beta   90.00
_cell.angle_gamma   90.00
#
_symmetry.space_group_name_H-M   'P 1'
#
loop_
_entity.id
_entity.type
_entity.pdbx_description
1 polymer ?
#
loop_
_entity_poly.entity_id
_entity_poly.type
_entity_poly.pdbx_seq_one_letter_code
_entity_poly.pdbx_strand_id
1 'polypeptide(L)'
;MVSERLIANASNDPMATTSDFSSAAFHLPAQVISIKLDGTNFLAWTAQLLPLFRSYGLMGIVDGSDFCPPQFSSEEYKIQGITNSAYMAWQYKDQTILGWIISSLSPTVVSTIYGLETSRLAWQALGARFAAPSTSRISLIKRKLQSLQQGSLPCQKFLDEVKNSCR
;
A
#
# COMPACT_ATOMS: atom_id res chain seq x y z
N MET A 1 -15.58 60.11 51.78
CA MET A 1 -15.42 59.87 50.32
C MET A 1 -13.96 60.15 49.98
N VAL A 2 -13.13 59.10 50.00
CA VAL A 2 -11.68 59.16 49.73
C VAL A 2 -11.34 57.95 48.85
N SER A 3 -10.59 58.23 47.77
CA SER A 3 -9.69 57.39 46.94
C SER A 3 -9.58 55.89 47.17
N GLU A 4 -9.56 55.11 46.07
CA GLU A 4 -8.33 54.44 45.58
C GLU A 4 -8.50 53.84 44.16
N ARG A 5 -7.38 53.69 43.44
CA ARG A 5 -7.23 53.29 42.03
C ARG A 5 -6.69 51.85 41.90
N LEU A 6 -6.80 51.30 40.66
CA LEU A 6 -6.04 50.17 40.07
C LEU A 6 -6.48 48.76 40.55
N ILE A 7 -6.58 47.71 39.73
CA ILE A 7 -5.61 47.17 38.76
C ILE A 7 -6.34 46.44 37.62
N ALA A 8 -5.81 46.58 36.40
CA ALA A 8 -6.15 45.78 35.23
C ALA A 8 -5.67 44.32 35.39
N ASN A 9 -6.54 43.34 35.14
CA ASN A 9 -6.10 41.97 34.87
C ASN A 9 -6.55 41.57 33.47
N ALA A 10 -5.61 41.63 32.54
CA ALA A 10 -5.60 40.84 31.33
C ALA A 10 -5.52 39.36 31.75
N SER A 11 -6.57 38.60 31.49
CA SER A 11 -6.53 37.15 31.65
C SER A 11 -6.04 36.57 30.32
N ASN A 12 -4.81 36.10 30.34
CA ASN A 12 -4.12 35.45 29.23
C ASN A 12 -4.92 34.24 28.71
N ASP A 13 -5.15 34.22 27.40
CA ASP A 13 -5.48 33.00 26.65
C ASP A 13 -4.29 32.02 26.69
N PRO A 14 -4.50 30.73 27.02
CA PRO A 14 -3.67 29.67 26.51
C PRO A 14 -4.37 29.06 25.30
N MET A 15 -3.93 29.53 24.13
CA MET A 15 -3.84 28.82 22.85
C MET A 15 -4.32 27.37 22.92
N ALA A 16 -5.62 27.15 22.65
CA ALA A 16 -6.09 25.84 22.24
C ALA A 16 -5.50 25.56 20.86
N THR A 17 -4.31 24.95 20.85
CA THR A 17 -3.72 24.37 19.63
C THR A 17 -4.70 23.30 19.16
N THR A 18 -5.55 23.68 18.21
CA THR A 18 -6.40 22.78 17.46
C THR A 18 -5.46 21.80 16.76
N SER A 19 -5.33 20.60 17.34
CA SER A 19 -4.80 19.47 16.59
C SER A 19 -5.87 19.14 15.55
N ASP A 20 -5.82 19.84 14.42
CA ASP A 20 -6.53 19.49 13.21
C ASP A 20 -5.96 18.14 12.75
N PHE A 21 -6.46 17.06 13.34
CA PHE A 21 -6.51 15.78 12.69
C PHE A 21 -7.50 15.92 11.55
N SER A 22 -7.07 16.64 10.50
CA SER A 22 -7.68 16.54 9.19
C SER A 22 -7.77 15.05 8.91
N SER A 23 -8.99 14.53 8.94
CA SER A 23 -9.33 13.22 8.39
C SER A 23 -8.81 13.25 6.96
N ALA A 24 -7.61 12.73 6.78
CA ALA A 24 -6.98 12.61 5.48
C ALA A 24 -7.81 11.54 4.76
N ALA A 25 -8.85 12.03 4.07
CA ALA A 25 -9.69 11.26 3.20
C ALA A 25 -8.77 10.40 2.32
N PHE A 26 -9.07 9.11 2.23
CA PHE A 26 -8.38 8.11 1.41
C PHE A 26 -8.42 8.52 -0.08
N HIS A 27 -7.59 9.48 -0.44
CA HIS A 27 -7.29 9.77 -1.83
C HIS A 27 -6.06 8.95 -2.16
N LEU A 28 -6.31 7.71 -2.61
CA LEU A 28 -5.48 7.23 -3.72
C LEU A 28 -5.45 8.37 -4.73
N PRO A 29 -4.29 8.94 -5.08
CA PRO A 29 -4.24 9.84 -6.21
C PRO A 29 -4.91 9.06 -7.35
N ALA A 30 -6.02 9.58 -7.87
CA ALA A 30 -7.08 8.80 -8.51
C ALA A 30 -6.68 8.11 -9.84
N GLN A 31 -5.38 7.90 -10.08
CA GLN A 31 -4.80 7.51 -11.36
C GLN A 31 -3.52 6.63 -11.25
N VAL A 32 -3.04 6.24 -10.05
CA VAL A 32 -1.72 5.55 -9.97
C VAL A 32 -1.78 4.06 -10.30
N ILE A 33 -2.90 3.38 -10.00
CA ILE A 33 -3.03 1.94 -10.23
C ILE A 33 -4.10 1.70 -11.28
N SER A 34 -3.69 1.75 -12.54
CA SER A 34 -4.57 1.40 -13.67
C SER A 34 -4.77 -0.11 -13.80
N ILE A 35 -3.91 -0.93 -13.19
CA ILE A 35 -3.92 -2.39 -13.35
C ILE A 35 -4.35 -3.04 -12.04
N LYS A 36 -5.50 -3.73 -12.07
CA LYS A 36 -5.90 -4.60 -10.96
C LYS A 36 -5.19 -5.95 -11.04
N LEU A 37 -4.70 -6.46 -9.91
CA LEU A 37 -4.11 -7.80 -9.84
C LEU A 37 -5.20 -8.84 -10.15
N ASP A 38 -5.02 -9.62 -11.20
CA ASP A 38 -5.96 -10.66 -11.66
C ASP A 38 -5.41 -12.09 -11.49
N GLY A 39 -4.17 -12.20 -10.99
CA GLY A 39 -3.46 -13.46 -10.77
C GLY A 39 -2.46 -13.82 -11.87
N THR A 40 -2.47 -13.13 -13.01
CA THR A 40 -1.54 -13.36 -14.14
C THR A 40 -0.54 -12.23 -14.35
N ASN A 41 -0.81 -11.07 -13.75
CA ASN A 41 -0.13 -9.80 -14.01
C ASN A 41 0.65 -9.28 -12.80
N PHE A 42 1.08 -10.15 -11.87
CA PHE A 42 1.72 -9.76 -10.60
C PHE A 42 2.94 -8.84 -10.79
N LEU A 43 3.79 -9.08 -11.79
CA LEU A 43 4.96 -8.21 -12.03
C LEU A 43 4.56 -6.81 -12.51
N ALA A 44 3.53 -6.70 -13.35
CA ALA A 44 3.04 -5.39 -13.80
C ALA A 44 2.35 -4.64 -12.65
N TRP A 45 1.56 -5.36 -11.85
CA TRP A 45 0.91 -4.82 -10.65
C TRP A 45 1.93 -4.32 -9.61
N THR A 46 2.95 -5.13 -9.27
CA THR A 46 4.01 -4.72 -8.34
C THR A 46 4.82 -3.54 -8.87
N ALA A 47 5.08 -3.47 -10.18
CA ALA A 47 5.78 -2.35 -10.79
C ALA A 47 5.05 -1.00 -10.67
N GLN A 48 3.72 -1.00 -10.52
CA GLN A 48 2.92 0.22 -10.26
C GLN A 48 2.93 0.61 -8.78
N LEU A 49 2.83 -0.36 -7.87
CA LEU A 49 2.73 -0.11 -6.44
C LEU A 49 4.08 0.25 -5.78
N LEU A 50 5.18 -0.36 -6.21
CA LEU A 50 6.49 -0.11 -5.59
C LEU A 50 6.95 1.35 -5.68
N PRO A 51 6.86 2.05 -6.84
CA PRO A 51 7.17 3.47 -6.92
C PRO A 51 6.26 4.33 -6.04
N LEU A 52 4.98 3.99 -5.94
CA LEU A 52 4.01 4.67 -5.08
C LEU A 52 4.41 4.55 -3.61
N PHE A 53 4.69 3.34 -3.12
CA PHE A 53 5.11 3.17 -1.73
C PHE A 53 6.44 3.89 -1.44
N ARG A 54 7.37 3.91 -2.39
CA ARG A 54 8.65 4.62 -2.23
C ARG A 54 8.47 6.14 -2.20
N SER A 55 7.62 6.71 -3.06
CA SER A 55 7.43 8.17 -3.10
C SER A 55 6.82 8.72 -1.81
N TYR A 56 6.01 7.92 -1.12
CA TYR A 56 5.43 8.26 0.18
C TYR A 56 6.28 7.80 1.38
N GLY A 57 7.44 7.18 1.17
CA GLY A 57 8.29 6.66 2.25
C GLY A 57 7.64 5.53 3.07
N LEU A 58 6.81 4.71 2.43
CA LEU A 58 6.01 3.65 3.05
C LEU A 58 6.62 2.24 2.89
N MET A 59 7.74 2.10 2.18
CA MET A 59 8.34 0.79 1.94
C MET A 59 8.73 0.06 3.23
N GLY A 60 9.14 0.80 4.26
CA GLY A 60 9.55 0.20 5.52
C GLY A 60 8.45 -0.60 6.22
N ILE A 61 7.18 -0.20 6.03
CA ILE A 61 6.02 -0.95 6.54
C ILE A 61 5.85 -2.27 5.77
N VAL A 62 6.03 -2.23 4.44
CA VAL A 62 5.78 -3.36 3.55
C VAL A 62 6.87 -4.43 3.64
N ASP A 63 8.14 -4.02 3.70
CA ASP A 63 9.26 -4.95 3.87
C ASP A 63 9.45 -5.38 5.35
N GLY A 64 8.96 -4.56 6.28
CA GLY A 64 9.02 -4.80 7.72
C GLY A 64 10.29 -4.26 8.39
N SER A 65 11.03 -3.36 7.73
CA SER A 65 12.11 -2.61 8.35
C SER A 65 11.60 -1.53 9.32
N ASP A 66 10.38 -1.01 9.12
CA ASP A 66 9.68 -0.15 10.07
C ASP A 66 8.78 -1.00 10.99
N PHE A 67 9.32 -1.34 12.16
CA PHE A 67 8.61 -2.15 13.16
C PHE A 67 7.42 -1.41 13.78
N CYS A 68 6.33 -2.14 14.03
CA CYS A 68 5.18 -1.63 14.75
C CYS A 68 5.58 -1.25 16.19
N PRO A 69 5.41 0.03 16.60
CA PRO A 69 5.69 0.45 17.96
C PRO A 69 4.74 -0.22 18.96
N PRO A 70 5.10 -0.31 20.25
CA PRO A 70 4.17 -0.75 21.28
C PRO A 70 2.93 0.14 21.35
N GLN A 71 1.75 -0.48 21.42
CA GLN A 71 0.47 0.23 21.52
C GLN A 71 0.40 1.11 22.77
N PHE A 72 0.99 0.67 23.88
CA PHE A 72 1.06 1.40 25.13
C PHE A 72 2.54 1.56 25.54
N SER A 73 2.93 2.75 25.99
CA SER A 73 4.31 3.02 26.42
C SER A 73 4.61 2.56 27.85
N SER A 74 3.58 2.29 28.65
CA SER A 74 3.68 1.75 30.00
C SER A 74 2.40 1.00 30.39
N GLU A 75 2.47 0.19 31.46
CA GLU A 75 1.27 -0.49 31.99
C GLU A 75 0.27 0.52 32.59
N GLU A 76 0.74 1.64 33.14
CA GLU A 76 -0.12 2.73 33.63
C GLU A 76 -0.96 3.31 32.50
N TYR A 77 -0.34 3.62 31.36
CA TYR A 77 -1.05 4.14 30.19
C TYR A 77 -1.98 3.10 29.57
N LYS A 78 -1.64 1.82 29.65
CA LYS A 78 -2.56 0.74 29.25
C LYS A 78 -3.82 0.70 30.12
N ILE A 79 -3.67 0.82 31.45
CA ILE A 79 -4.80 0.88 32.38
C ILE A 79 -5.67 2.13 32.11
N GLN A 80 -5.03 3.27 31.80
CA GLN A 80 -5.70 4.52 31.47
C GLN A 80 -6.25 4.57 30.03
N GLY A 81 -5.96 3.57 29.19
CA GLY A 81 -6.35 3.54 27.78
C GLY A 81 -5.63 4.58 26.89
N ILE A 82 -4.48 5.10 27.32
CA ILE A 82 -3.70 6.10 26.59
C ILE A 82 -2.80 5.39 25.58
N THR A 83 -3.17 5.46 24.30
CA THR A 83 -2.41 4.86 23.21
C THR A 83 -1.20 5.71 22.81
N ASN A 84 -0.09 5.05 22.49
CA ASN A 84 1.12 5.66 21.95
C ASN A 84 0.84 6.34 20.59
N SER A 85 1.18 7.61 20.45
CA SER A 85 1.02 8.36 19.20
C SER A 85 1.83 7.78 18.04
N ALA A 86 3.00 7.19 18.32
CA ALA A 86 3.82 6.52 17.30
C ALA A 86 3.15 5.25 16.78
N TYR A 87 2.47 4.49 17.65
CA TYR A 87 1.67 3.33 17.25
C TYR A 87 0.51 3.75 16.35
N MET A 88 -0.21 4.81 16.72
CA MET A 88 -1.32 5.34 15.91
C MET A 88 -0.85 5.80 14.52
N ALA A 89 0.29 6.50 14.46
CA ALA A 89 0.87 6.93 13.19
C ALA A 89 1.33 5.75 12.32
N TRP A 90 1.92 4.72 12.92
CA TRP A 90 2.30 3.49 12.22
C TRP A 90 1.06 2.76 11.69
N GLN A 91 0.05 2.59 12.54
CA GLN A 91 -1.22 1.93 12.19
C GLN A 91 -1.92 2.65 11.05
N TYR A 92 -1.93 3.99 11.07
CA TYR A 92 -2.49 4.79 9.98
C TYR A 92 -1.79 4.49 8.64
N LYS A 93 -0.45 4.44 8.64
CA LYS A 93 0.33 4.11 7.44
C LYS A 93 0.04 2.70 6.94
N ASP A 94 0.09 1.71 7.83
CA ASP A 94 -0.17 0.31 7.49
C ASP A 94 -1.57 0.11 6.90
N GLN A 95 -2.60 0.67 7.54
CA GLN A 95 -3.98 0.55 7.06
C GLN A 95 -4.22 1.32 5.77
N THR A 96 -3.51 2.42 5.54
CA THR A 96 -3.52 3.15 4.26
C THR A 96 -2.98 2.26 3.14
N ILE A 97 -1.83 1.62 3.35
CA ILE A 97 -1.24 0.70 2.38
C ILE A 97 -2.15 -0.50 2.14
N LEU A 98 -2.73 -1.07 3.20
CA LEU A 98 -3.65 -2.20 3.09
C LEU A 98 -4.88 -1.84 2.25
N GLY A 99 -5.45 -0.65 2.48
CA GLY A 99 -6.55 -0.12 1.66
C GLY A 99 -6.16 0.02 0.19
N TRP A 100 -4.95 0.54 -0.10
CA TRP A 100 -4.43 0.62 -1.47
C TRP A 100 -4.27 -0.74 -2.12
N ILE A 101 -3.67 -1.71 -1.41
CA ILE A 101 -3.54 -3.09 -1.86
C ILE A 101 -4.93 -3.65 -2.20
N ILE A 102 -5.89 -3.63 -1.27
CA ILE A 102 -7.23 -4.16 -1.47
C ILE A 102 -7.93 -3.52 -2.69
N SER A 103 -7.86 -2.19 -2.81
CA SER A 103 -8.47 -1.46 -3.93
C SER A 103 -7.89 -1.83 -5.31
N SER A 104 -6.64 -2.31 -5.32
CA SER A 104 -5.92 -2.72 -6.51
C SER A 104 -6.09 -4.19 -6.89
N LEU A 105 -6.93 -4.95 -6.18
CA LEU A 105 -7.18 -6.36 -6.50
C LEU A 105 -8.44 -6.53 -7.35
N SER A 106 -8.43 -7.54 -8.22
CA SER A 106 -9.67 -8.03 -8.83
C SER A 106 -10.52 -8.78 -7.77
N PRO A 107 -11.85 -8.87 -7.95
CA PRO A 107 -12.71 -9.63 -7.06
C PRO A 107 -12.27 -11.10 -6.86
N THR A 108 -11.66 -11.70 -7.89
CA THR A 108 -11.16 -13.08 -7.85
C THR A 108 -9.92 -13.25 -6.96
N VAL A 109 -9.14 -12.19 -6.76
CA VAL A 109 -7.89 -12.23 -5.99
C VAL A 109 -8.08 -11.77 -4.54
N VAL A 110 -9.04 -10.86 -4.26
CA VAL A 110 -9.31 -10.33 -2.91
C VAL A 110 -9.47 -11.43 -1.86
N SER A 111 -10.10 -12.56 -2.20
CA SER A 111 -10.29 -13.69 -1.29
C SER A 111 -8.97 -14.28 -0.75
N THR A 112 -7.85 -14.08 -1.45
CA THR A 112 -6.52 -14.57 -1.05
C THR A 112 -5.99 -13.87 0.20
N ILE A 113 -6.44 -12.65 0.46
CA ILE A 113 -5.95 -11.84 1.60
C ILE A 113 -7.04 -11.62 2.66
N TYR A 114 -8.14 -12.38 2.61
CA TYR A 114 -9.21 -12.28 3.59
C TYR A 114 -8.69 -12.62 5.00
N GLY A 115 -8.98 -11.74 5.96
CA GLY A 115 -8.52 -11.89 7.35
C GLY A 115 -7.07 -11.50 7.60
N LEU A 116 -6.34 -10.99 6.62
CA LEU A 116 -5.01 -10.42 6.83
C LEU A 116 -5.14 -8.97 7.29
N GLU A 117 -4.71 -8.70 8.52
CA GLU A 117 -4.94 -7.40 9.18
C GLU A 117 -3.87 -6.35 8.88
N THR A 118 -2.72 -6.75 8.33
CA THR A 118 -1.60 -5.84 8.03
C THR A 118 -1.24 -5.84 6.56
N SER A 119 -0.78 -4.70 6.07
CA SER A 119 -0.35 -4.54 4.68
C SER A 119 0.81 -5.47 4.32
N ARG A 120 1.73 -5.71 5.26
CA ARG A 120 2.85 -6.64 5.10
C ARG A 120 2.40 -8.07 4.86
N LEU A 121 1.47 -8.57 5.67
CA LEU A 121 0.93 -9.93 5.51
C LEU A 121 0.25 -10.06 4.14
N ALA A 122 -0.58 -9.09 3.76
CA ALA A 122 -1.23 -9.08 2.45
C ALA A 122 -0.21 -9.08 1.30
N TRP A 123 0.80 -8.22 1.37
CA TRP A 123 1.86 -8.13 0.36
C TRP A 123 2.64 -9.45 0.20
N GLN A 124 3.01 -10.07 1.31
CA GLN A 124 3.73 -11.36 1.32
C GLN A 124 2.87 -12.50 0.77
N ALA A 125 1.59 -12.59 1.17
CA ALA A 125 0.68 -13.62 0.69
C ALA A 125 0.45 -13.52 -0.82
N LEU A 126 0.24 -12.31 -1.35
CA LEU A 126 0.10 -12.08 -2.78
C LEU A 126 1.40 -12.43 -3.54
N GLY A 127 2.56 -12.05 -3.00
CA GLY A 127 3.86 -12.41 -3.55
C GLY A 127 4.06 -13.92 -3.63
N ALA A 128 3.82 -14.63 -2.52
CA ALA A 128 3.96 -16.08 -2.47
C ALA A 128 3.02 -16.79 -3.46
N ARG A 129 1.79 -16.29 -3.61
CA ARG A 129 0.76 -16.89 -4.48
C ARG A 129 1.03 -16.64 -5.97
N PHE A 130 1.43 -15.43 -6.35
CA PHE A 130 1.39 -14.98 -7.75
C PHE A 130 2.76 -14.64 -8.37
N ALA A 131 3.84 -14.52 -7.58
CA ALA A 131 5.17 -14.21 -8.13
C ALA A 131 5.72 -15.34 -9.01
N ALA A 132 5.77 -16.57 -8.49
CA ALA A 132 6.35 -17.71 -9.21
C ALA A 132 5.58 -18.08 -10.51
N PRO A 133 4.23 -18.12 -10.53
CA PRO A 133 3.46 -18.29 -11.76
C PRO A 133 3.67 -17.16 -12.78
N SER A 134 3.83 -15.92 -12.32
CA SER A 134 4.05 -14.78 -13.22
C SER A 134 5.43 -14.83 -13.90
N THR A 135 6.48 -15.19 -13.15
CA THR A 135 7.83 -15.34 -13.70
C THR A 135 7.95 -16.56 -14.61
N SER A 136 7.29 -17.67 -14.28
CA SER A 136 7.30 -18.87 -15.11
C SER A 136 6.57 -18.65 -16.43
N ARG A 137 5.46 -17.91 -16.42
CA ARG A 137 4.73 -17.50 -17.64
C ARG A 137 5.61 -16.66 -18.56
N ILE A 138 6.31 -15.66 -18.03
CA ILE A 138 7.26 -14.86 -18.83
C ILE A 138 8.36 -15.73 -19.42
N SER A 139 8.92 -16.65 -18.63
CA SER A 139 9.96 -17.58 -19.09
C SER A 139 9.43 -18.55 -20.15
N LEU A 140 8.18 -18.99 -20.05
CA LEU A 140 7.51 -19.82 -21.05
C LEU A 140 7.29 -19.05 -22.35
N ILE A 141 6.80 -17.81 -22.27
CA ILE A 141 6.59 -16.94 -23.44
C ILE A 141 7.93 -16.68 -24.15
N LYS A 142 8.99 -16.34 -23.40
CA LYS A 142 10.34 -16.17 -23.97
C LYS A 142 10.82 -17.44 -24.69
N ARG A 143 10.64 -18.62 -24.08
CA ARG A 143 11.00 -19.90 -24.73
C ARG A 143 10.20 -20.15 -25.99
N LYS A 144 8.88 -19.92 -25.98
CA LYS A 144 8.03 -20.06 -27.18
C LYS A 144 8.51 -19.16 -28.31
N LEU A 145 8.80 -17.90 -28.02
CA LEU A 145 9.34 -16.95 -28.99
C LEU A 145 10.73 -17.37 -29.52
N GLN A 146 11.60 -17.89 -28.67
CA GLN A 146 12.92 -18.40 -29.09
C GLN A 146 12.82 -19.67 -29.95
N SER A 147 11.82 -20.52 -29.70
CA SER A 147 11.58 -21.73 -30.49
C SER A 147 10.80 -21.49 -31.78
N LEU A 148 10.14 -20.34 -31.92
CA LEU A 148 9.41 -19.97 -33.12
C LEU A 148 10.41 -19.64 -34.24
N GLN A 149 10.51 -20.53 -35.21
CA GLN A 149 11.24 -20.29 -36.45
C GLN A 149 10.24 -20.13 -37.59
N GLN A 150 10.45 -19.13 -38.44
CA GLN A 150 9.60 -18.89 -39.60
C GLN A 150 9.59 -20.09 -40.56
N GLY A 151 10.71 -20.81 -40.67
CA GLY A 151 10.80 -22.04 -41.47
C GLY A 151 10.24 -21.87 -42.89
N SER A 152 9.35 -22.78 -43.30
CA SER A 152 8.59 -22.68 -44.56
C SER A 152 7.21 -22.03 -44.41
N LEU A 153 6.88 -21.48 -43.23
CA LEU A 153 5.58 -20.85 -43.02
C LEU A 153 5.48 -19.52 -43.79
N PRO A 154 4.32 -19.22 -44.40
CA PRO A 154 4.02 -17.89 -44.91
C PRO A 154 4.18 -16.84 -43.80
N CYS A 155 4.77 -15.69 -44.11
CA CYS A 155 5.05 -14.62 -43.14
C CYS A 155 3.84 -14.27 -42.25
N GLN A 156 2.62 -14.25 -42.81
CA GLN A 156 1.39 -13.97 -42.05
C GLN A 156 1.11 -15.00 -40.95
N LYS A 157 1.25 -16.29 -41.24
CA LYS A 157 1.04 -17.37 -40.26
C LYS A 157 2.06 -17.29 -39.12
N PHE A 158 3.31 -16.97 -39.44
CA PHE A 158 4.36 -16.75 -38.44
C PHE A 158 4.05 -15.53 -37.56
N LEU A 159 3.64 -14.40 -38.15
CA LEU A 159 3.26 -13.21 -37.40
C LEU A 159 2.05 -13.43 -36.49
N ASP A 160 1.06 -14.20 -36.94
CA ASP A 160 -0.10 -14.58 -36.14
C ASP A 160 0.27 -15.48 -34.94
N GLU A 161 1.19 -16.43 -35.11
CA GLU A 161 1.69 -17.28 -34.01
C GLU A 161 2.51 -16.49 -32.98
N VAL A 162 3.36 -15.56 -33.44
CA VAL A 162 4.10 -14.65 -32.56
C VAL A 162 3.13 -13.78 -31.77
N LYS A 163 2.11 -13.22 -32.43
CA LYS A 163 1.08 -12.38 -31.81
C LYS A 163 0.25 -13.14 -30.78
N ASN A 164 -0.14 -14.38 -31.08
CA ASN A 164 -0.90 -15.23 -30.16
C ASN A 164 -0.07 -15.70 -28.96
N SER A 165 1.26 -15.84 -29.12
CA SER A 165 2.16 -16.24 -28.03
C SER A 165 2.42 -15.12 -27.01
N CYS A 166 2.14 -13.87 -27.37
CA CYS A 166 2.34 -12.69 -26.51
C CYS A 166 1.06 -12.22 -25.80
N ARG A 167 -0.08 -12.87 -26.03
CA ARG A 167 -1.39 -12.54 -25.42
C ARG A 167 -1.53 -13.20 -24.04
#